data_AF-A0A327NMB4-F1
#
_entry.id   AF-A0A327NMB4-F1
#
_cell.length_a   1.000
_cell.length_b   1.000
_cell.length_c   1.000
_cell.angle_alpha   90.00
_cell.angle_beta   90.00
_cell.angle_gamma   90.00
#
_symmetry.space_group_name_H-M   'P 1'
#
loop_
_entity.id
_entity.type
_entity.pdbx_description
1 polymer ?
#
loop_
_entity_poly.entity_id
_entity_poly.type
_entity_poly.pdbx_seq_one_letter_code
_entity_poly.pdbx_strand_id
1 'polypeptide(L)'
;MRNITNWLKQLLLSLDSAVSNLINSYWTSADTTMKAAWIATLTTLLVVGLQSWQQKKRDEEQQNSTEQKKMKYLNFIIQDTYKIVEFYNSNSQKLVNTFNINPFLIEEYSHYSAQSLEVIVNKLNQEDYYLASTTQLKGDDIAEVFLIYNALYLQIKDTKGHHIAEMEKLKQTQDDFSNSISDLQESINKLLLTKNFNSDKEKLGQRQLNELMGKIKPIILKDQPYKSRLFDSKNVFIEPVIKTLEPYDGIEGDLRNVLLKAYDARIKYNLCVVHLRNMIDYITTNGKEINYEITRIKELTEPLEAYIKKLPK
;
A
#
# COMPACT_ATOMS: atom_id res chain seq x y z
N MET A 1 16.55 -48.97 -20.35
CA MET A 1 15.89 -50.05 -21.13
C MET A 1 15.80 -51.41 -20.42
N ARG A 2 16.36 -51.64 -19.22
CA ARG A 2 16.29 -52.97 -18.54
C ARG A 2 14.98 -53.30 -17.80
N ASN A 3 14.05 -52.35 -17.62
CA ASN A 3 12.78 -52.58 -16.89
C ASN A 3 11.57 -53.00 -17.75
N ILE A 4 11.56 -52.63 -19.03
CA ILE A 4 10.43 -52.93 -19.93
C ILE A 4 10.34 -54.44 -20.19
N THR A 5 11.48 -55.12 -20.33
CA THR A 5 11.57 -56.56 -20.60
C THR A 5 11.07 -57.41 -19.43
N ASN A 6 11.30 -56.98 -18.18
CA ASN A 6 10.81 -57.68 -16.99
C ASN A 6 9.31 -57.46 -16.78
N TRP A 7 8.80 -56.26 -17.07
CA TRP A 7 7.37 -55.96 -17.00
C TRP A 7 6.57 -56.71 -18.08
N LEU A 8 7.06 -56.74 -19.32
CA LEU A 8 6.48 -57.56 -20.41
C LEU A 8 6.47 -59.05 -20.08
N LYS A 9 7.54 -59.57 -19.47
CA LYS A 9 7.57 -60.96 -18.98
C LYS A 9 6.49 -61.20 -17.93
N GLN A 10 6.33 -60.30 -16.96
CA GLN A 10 5.29 -60.45 -15.92
C GLN A 10 3.87 -60.30 -16.47
N LEU A 11 3.66 -59.42 -17.46
CA LEU A 11 2.38 -59.27 -18.16
C LEU A 11 2.02 -60.54 -18.94
N LEU A 12 2.98 -61.12 -19.65
CA LEU A 12 2.78 -62.39 -20.38
C LEU A 12 2.59 -63.59 -19.44
N LEU A 13 3.23 -63.57 -18.27
CA LEU A 13 3.10 -64.61 -17.24
C LEU A 13 1.84 -64.47 -16.37
N SER A 14 1.16 -63.32 -16.40
CA SER A 14 -0.09 -63.07 -15.62
C SER A 14 -1.36 -63.26 -16.44
N LEU A 15 -1.24 -63.54 -17.74
CA LEU A 15 -2.36 -63.99 -18.55
C LEU A 15 -2.75 -65.41 -18.10
N ASP A 16 -3.97 -65.54 -17.58
CA ASP A 16 -4.56 -66.77 -17.08
C ASP A 16 -4.36 -67.94 -18.06
N SER A 17 -4.23 -69.15 -17.54
CA SER A 17 -3.96 -70.38 -18.30
C SER A 17 -4.96 -70.60 -19.46
N ALA A 18 -6.21 -70.14 -19.30
CA ALA A 18 -7.23 -70.15 -20.35
C ALA A 18 -6.92 -69.18 -21.51
N VAL A 19 -6.40 -67.99 -21.22
CA VAL A 19 -6.01 -66.99 -22.23
C VAL A 19 -4.72 -67.39 -22.93
N SER A 20 -3.76 -67.95 -22.18
CA SER A 20 -2.52 -68.49 -22.74
C SER A 20 -2.77 -69.66 -23.70
N ASN A 21 -3.70 -70.56 -23.35
CA ASN A 21 -4.12 -71.67 -24.21
C ASN A 21 -4.89 -71.21 -25.46
N LEU A 22 -5.78 -70.21 -25.32
CA LEU A 22 -6.52 -69.62 -26.45
C LEU A 22 -5.59 -68.87 -27.42
N ILE A 23 -4.61 -68.13 -26.89
CA ILE A 23 -3.56 -67.49 -27.67
C ILE A 23 -2.70 -68.55 -28.36
N ASN A 24 -2.30 -69.63 -27.69
CA ASN A 24 -1.52 -70.70 -28.30
C ASN A 24 -2.27 -71.45 -29.41
N SER A 25 -3.57 -71.72 -29.25
CA SER A 25 -4.37 -72.42 -30.28
C SER A 25 -4.61 -71.54 -31.51
N TYR A 26 -4.84 -70.24 -31.33
CA TYR A 26 -4.94 -69.28 -32.44
C TYR A 26 -3.58 -68.98 -33.07
N TRP A 27 -2.51 -68.94 -32.28
CA TRP A 27 -1.14 -68.71 -32.76
C TRP A 27 -0.60 -69.88 -33.57
N THR A 28 -0.90 -71.12 -33.20
CA THR A 28 -0.44 -72.29 -33.96
C THR A 28 -1.21 -72.50 -35.28
N SER A 29 -2.48 -72.08 -35.34
CA SER A 29 -3.34 -72.23 -36.54
C SER A 29 -3.37 -71.02 -37.48
N ALA A 30 -2.88 -69.85 -37.06
CA ALA A 30 -2.85 -68.65 -37.89
C ALA A 30 -1.75 -68.69 -38.96
N ASP A 31 -2.10 -68.26 -40.18
CA ASP A 31 -1.13 -67.99 -41.24
C ASP A 31 -0.18 -66.83 -40.82
N THR A 32 1.00 -66.80 -41.43
CA THR A 32 2.07 -65.81 -41.20
C THR A 32 1.57 -64.36 -41.22
N THR A 33 0.62 -64.03 -42.10
CA THR A 33 0.02 -62.69 -42.18
C THR A 33 -0.87 -62.35 -40.97
N MET A 34 -1.64 -63.31 -40.45
CA MET A 34 -2.47 -63.13 -39.25
C MET A 34 -1.60 -63.01 -37.98
N LYS A 35 -0.51 -63.78 -37.89
CA LYS A 35 0.49 -63.65 -36.82
C LYS A 35 1.13 -62.26 -36.81
N ALA A 36 1.51 -61.76 -37.98
CA ALA A 36 2.06 -60.42 -38.12
C ALA A 36 1.03 -59.33 -37.72
N ALA A 37 -0.23 -59.47 -38.12
CA ALA A 37 -1.31 -58.56 -37.73
C ALA A 37 -1.57 -58.57 -36.21
N TRP A 38 -1.53 -59.74 -35.57
CA TRP A 38 -1.65 -59.86 -34.11
C TRP A 38 -0.48 -59.21 -33.37
N ILE A 39 0.76 -59.47 -33.80
CA ILE A 39 1.94 -58.79 -33.22
C ILE A 39 1.78 -57.29 -33.37
N ALA A 40 1.48 -56.80 -34.59
CA ALA A 40 1.31 -55.38 -34.87
C ALA A 40 0.21 -54.74 -34.00
N THR A 41 -0.91 -55.42 -33.81
CA THR A 41 -2.02 -54.93 -32.95
C THR A 41 -1.59 -54.87 -31.48
N LEU A 42 -0.88 -55.89 -31.00
CA LEU A 42 -0.39 -55.96 -29.62
C LEU A 42 0.68 -54.90 -29.34
N THR A 43 1.63 -54.68 -30.26
CA THR A 43 2.61 -53.59 -30.16
C THR A 43 1.94 -52.23 -30.23
N THR A 44 0.93 -52.05 -31.09
CA THR A 44 0.18 -50.78 -31.17
C THR A 44 -0.55 -50.49 -29.87
N LEU A 45 -1.24 -51.48 -29.28
CA LEU A 45 -1.90 -51.33 -27.97
C LEU A 45 -0.89 -51.02 -26.84
N LEU A 46 0.28 -51.67 -26.84
CA LEU A 46 1.36 -51.39 -25.90
C LEU A 46 1.92 -49.98 -26.05
N VAL A 47 2.14 -49.52 -27.28
CA VAL A 47 2.62 -48.17 -27.59
C VAL A 47 1.59 -47.13 -27.15
N VAL A 48 0.31 -47.33 -27.46
CA VAL A 48 -0.78 -46.44 -27.03
C VAL A 48 -0.91 -46.42 -25.50
N GLY A 49 -0.82 -47.57 -24.84
CA GLY A 49 -0.82 -47.66 -23.38
C GLY A 49 0.37 -46.94 -22.73
N LEU A 50 1.58 -47.14 -23.23
CA LEU A 50 2.78 -46.43 -22.75
C LEU A 50 2.71 -44.93 -23.00
N GLN A 51 2.21 -44.52 -24.17
CA GLN A 51 1.98 -43.11 -24.50
C GLN A 51 0.97 -42.49 -23.55
N SER A 52 -0.18 -43.15 -23.30
CA SER A 52 -1.19 -42.67 -22.35
C SER A 52 -0.66 -42.55 -20.91
N TRP A 53 0.17 -43.49 -20.46
CA TRP A 53 0.78 -43.45 -19.13
C TRP A 53 1.83 -42.34 -19.02
N GLN A 54 2.67 -42.17 -20.04
CA GLN A 54 3.63 -41.05 -20.12
C GLN A 54 2.94 -39.70 -20.27
N GLN A 55 1.78 -39.64 -20.92
CA GLN A 55 0.95 -38.44 -21.01
C GLN A 55 0.39 -38.10 -19.63
N LYS A 56 -0.28 -39.06 -18.98
CA LYS A 56 -0.85 -38.89 -17.64
C LYS A 56 0.19 -38.46 -16.61
N LYS A 57 1.38 -39.08 -16.63
CA LYS A 57 2.47 -38.71 -15.73
C LYS A 57 2.99 -37.29 -15.99
N ARG A 58 3.10 -36.88 -17.27
CA ARG A 58 3.46 -35.50 -17.63
C ARG A 58 2.37 -34.51 -17.21
N ASP A 59 1.10 -34.85 -17.39
CA ASP A 59 -0.03 -34.02 -16.99
C ASP A 59 -0.06 -33.85 -15.46
N GLU A 60 0.17 -34.92 -14.68
CA GLU A 60 0.29 -34.86 -13.21
C GLU A 60 1.52 -34.04 -12.75
N GLU A 61 2.69 -34.21 -13.38
CA GLU A 61 3.89 -33.42 -13.09
C GLU A 61 3.69 -31.94 -13.44
N GLN A 62 3.02 -31.65 -14.56
CA GLN A 62 2.72 -30.31 -15.02
C GLN A 62 1.69 -29.63 -14.13
N GLN A 63 0.64 -30.35 -13.71
CA GLN A 63 -0.36 -29.88 -12.75
C GLN A 63 0.28 -29.55 -11.39
N ASN A 64 1.11 -30.45 -10.85
CA ASN A 64 1.85 -30.20 -9.60
C ASN A 64 2.79 -29.00 -9.70
N SER A 65 3.49 -28.83 -10.84
CA SER A 65 4.36 -27.68 -11.07
C SER A 65 3.58 -26.37 -11.12
N THR A 66 2.42 -26.37 -11.80
CA THR A 66 1.53 -25.22 -11.87
C THR A 66 0.96 -24.88 -10.48
N GLU A 67 0.53 -25.87 -9.72
CA GLU A 67 0.02 -25.70 -8.35
C GLU A 67 1.11 -25.13 -7.42
N GLN A 68 2.33 -25.66 -7.45
CA GLN A 68 3.45 -25.10 -6.68
C GLN A 68 3.78 -23.66 -7.04
N LYS A 69 3.76 -23.29 -8.33
CA LYS A 69 3.97 -21.90 -8.77
C LYS A 69 2.88 -20.97 -8.24
N LYS A 70 1.62 -21.42 -8.28
CA LYS A 70 0.47 -20.69 -7.74
C LYS A 70 0.60 -20.47 -6.24
N MET A 71 0.95 -21.50 -5.48
CA MET A 71 1.14 -21.39 -4.03
C MET A 71 2.31 -20.47 -3.64
N LYS A 72 3.43 -20.52 -4.39
CA LYS A 72 4.55 -19.58 -4.20
C LYS A 72 4.15 -18.14 -4.49
N TYR A 73 3.34 -17.91 -5.52
CA TYR A 73 2.82 -16.59 -5.85
C TYR A 73 1.86 -16.06 -4.76
N LEU A 74 0.94 -16.90 -4.27
CA LEU A 74 0.03 -16.56 -3.19
C LEU A 74 0.78 -16.20 -1.89
N ASN A 75 1.82 -16.95 -1.54
CA ASN A 75 2.69 -16.63 -0.40
C ASN A 75 3.46 -15.31 -0.59
N PHE A 76 3.96 -15.02 -1.79
CA PHE A 76 4.57 -13.72 -2.08
C PHE A 76 3.58 -12.57 -1.85
N ILE A 77 2.33 -12.73 -2.30
CA ILE A 77 1.26 -11.73 -2.13
C ILE A 77 0.95 -11.47 -0.65
N ILE A 78 0.80 -12.54 0.14
CA ILE A 78 0.54 -12.46 1.59
C ILE A 78 1.65 -11.69 2.30
N GLN A 79 2.91 -12.05 2.02
CA GLN A 79 4.08 -11.42 2.64
C GLN A 79 4.24 -9.95 2.26
N ASP A 80 3.97 -9.60 1.00
CA ASP A 80 4.02 -8.21 0.55
C ASP A 80 2.93 -7.36 1.21
N THR A 81 1.72 -7.91 1.34
CA THR A 81 0.62 -7.24 2.04
C THR A 81 0.99 -6.93 3.50
N TYR A 82 1.63 -7.86 4.21
CA TYR A 82 2.09 -7.60 5.58
C TYR A 82 3.09 -6.44 5.66
N LYS A 83 4.01 -6.31 4.69
CA LYS A 83 5.00 -5.23 4.66
C LYS A 83 4.37 -3.86 4.42
N ILE A 84 3.40 -3.79 3.50
CA ILE A 84 2.65 -2.56 3.23
C ILE A 84 2.02 -2.04 4.53
N VAL A 85 1.62 -2.94 5.40
CA VAL A 85 0.80 -2.61 6.56
C VAL A 85 1.65 -2.28 7.76
N GLU A 86 2.73 -3.02 7.97
CA GLU A 86 3.76 -2.61 8.92
C GLU A 86 4.24 -1.19 8.60
N PHE A 87 4.38 -0.86 7.31
CA PHE A 87 4.65 0.50 6.86
C PHE A 87 3.52 1.47 7.25
N TYR A 88 2.25 1.20 6.91
CA TYR A 88 1.13 2.09 7.24
C TYR A 88 0.98 2.31 8.76
N ASN A 89 1.05 1.25 9.55
CA ASN A 89 0.90 1.31 11.01
C ASN A 89 2.06 2.10 11.66
N SER A 90 3.30 1.75 11.32
CA SER A 90 4.50 2.43 11.82
C SER A 90 4.53 3.91 11.44
N ASN A 91 4.15 4.22 10.19
CA ASN A 91 4.15 5.60 9.72
C ASN A 91 2.99 6.42 10.27
N SER A 92 1.79 5.83 10.43
CA SER A 92 0.65 6.55 11.01
C SER A 92 0.96 7.05 12.43
N GLN A 93 1.58 6.22 13.27
CA GLN A 93 1.98 6.60 14.62
C GLN A 93 3.08 7.67 14.61
N LYS A 94 4.09 7.52 13.75
CA LYS A 94 5.14 8.54 13.58
C LYS A 94 4.56 9.87 13.13
N LEU A 95 3.62 9.87 12.19
CA LEU A 95 2.95 11.08 11.69
C LEU A 95 2.19 11.83 12.79
N VAL A 96 1.40 11.11 13.58
CA VAL A 96 0.67 11.71 14.71
C VAL A 96 1.63 12.35 15.70
N ASN A 97 2.71 11.64 16.05
CA ASN A 97 3.73 12.16 16.96
C ASN A 97 4.44 13.40 16.40
N THR A 98 4.83 13.37 15.12
CA THR A 98 5.44 14.52 14.42
C THR A 98 4.49 15.71 14.38
N PHE A 99 3.21 15.50 14.08
CA PHE A 99 2.20 16.55 14.03
C PHE A 99 2.01 17.26 15.37
N ASN A 100 2.01 16.49 16.47
CA ASN A 100 1.88 17.04 17.82
C ASN A 100 3.08 17.89 18.23
N ILE A 101 4.27 17.61 17.69
CA ILE A 101 5.49 18.41 17.93
C ILE A 101 5.50 19.66 17.05
N ASN A 102 5.37 19.47 15.73
CA ASN A 102 5.26 20.54 14.76
C ASN A 102 4.49 20.03 13.53
N PRO A 103 3.29 20.58 13.26
CA PRO A 103 2.44 20.12 12.16
C PRO A 103 3.11 20.26 10.79
N PHE A 104 4.03 21.21 10.61
CA PHE A 104 4.72 21.42 9.34
C PHE A 104 5.87 20.44 9.08
N LEU A 105 6.34 19.69 10.09
CA LEU A 105 7.42 18.71 9.94
C LEU A 105 6.96 17.37 9.35
N ILE A 106 5.69 17.24 8.99
CA ILE A 106 5.19 16.07 8.28
C ILE A 106 5.96 15.95 6.97
N GLU A 107 6.78 14.92 6.87
CA GLU A 107 7.40 14.51 5.61
C GLU A 107 6.28 14.14 4.64
N GLU A 108 6.49 14.40 3.35
CA GLU A 108 5.55 13.94 2.33
C GLU A 108 5.32 12.45 2.54
N TYR A 109 4.07 11.98 2.47
CA TYR A 109 3.74 10.56 2.53
C TYR A 109 4.17 9.86 1.23
N SER A 110 5.42 10.03 0.86
CA SER A 110 6.06 9.42 -0.27
C SER A 110 6.79 8.20 0.28
N HIS A 111 6.44 7.00 -0.21
CA HIS A 111 7.40 5.93 -0.58
C HIS A 111 6.97 4.47 -0.35
N TYR A 112 5.70 4.17 -0.06
CA TYR A 112 5.20 2.84 -0.43
C TYR A 112 4.18 2.97 -1.54
N SER A 113 4.67 2.94 -2.79
CA SER A 113 3.78 2.59 -3.88
C SER A 113 3.28 1.18 -3.60
N ALA A 114 1.97 1.01 -3.58
CA ALA A 114 1.35 -0.30 -3.57
C ALA A 114 1.56 -1.02 -4.91
N GLN A 115 2.71 -0.87 -5.58
CA GLN A 115 3.04 -1.45 -6.88
C GLN A 115 2.79 -2.95 -6.88
N SER A 116 3.09 -3.63 -5.77
CA SER A 116 2.76 -5.04 -5.59
C SER A 116 1.24 -5.27 -5.60
N LEU A 117 0.43 -4.55 -4.81
CA LEU A 117 -1.04 -4.66 -4.83
C LEU A 117 -1.66 -4.22 -6.16
N GLU A 118 -1.09 -3.22 -6.82
CA GLU A 118 -1.49 -2.75 -8.15
C GLU A 118 -1.20 -3.81 -9.21
N VAL A 119 -0.05 -4.47 -9.13
CA VAL A 119 0.30 -5.62 -9.98
C VAL A 119 -0.63 -6.80 -9.66
N ILE A 120 -1.00 -7.01 -8.40
CA ILE A 120 -1.93 -8.08 -7.98
C ILE A 120 -3.32 -7.86 -8.56
N VAL A 121 -3.93 -6.70 -8.33
CA VAL A 121 -5.28 -6.37 -8.84
C VAL A 121 -5.32 -6.32 -10.36
N ASN A 122 -4.25 -5.85 -11.02
CA ASN A 122 -4.22 -5.73 -12.49
C ASN A 122 -3.75 -7.01 -13.22
N LYS A 123 -3.14 -7.99 -12.54
CA LYS A 123 -2.73 -9.29 -13.14
C LYS A 123 -3.61 -10.46 -12.77
N LEU A 124 -4.46 -10.35 -11.75
CA LEU A 124 -5.51 -11.33 -11.51
C LEU A 124 -6.61 -11.16 -12.56
N ASN A 125 -6.48 -11.90 -13.65
CA ASN A 125 -7.59 -12.05 -14.58
C ASN A 125 -8.74 -12.78 -13.87
N GLN A 126 -9.98 -12.52 -14.28
CA GLN A 126 -11.16 -13.25 -13.78
C GLN A 126 -10.99 -14.79 -13.85
N GLU A 127 -10.15 -15.28 -14.77
CA GLU A 127 -9.75 -16.70 -14.86
C GLU A 127 -8.94 -17.20 -13.67
N ASP A 128 -7.99 -16.42 -13.14
CA ASP A 128 -7.21 -16.81 -11.95
C ASP A 128 -8.08 -16.79 -10.69
N TYR A 129 -9.04 -15.85 -10.63
CA TYR A 129 -10.06 -15.79 -9.58
C TYR A 129 -10.99 -17.02 -9.64
N TYR A 130 -11.46 -17.38 -10.84
CA TYR A 130 -12.29 -18.56 -11.05
C TYR A 130 -11.53 -19.85 -10.74
N LEU A 131 -10.29 -19.99 -11.22
CA LEU A 131 -9.45 -21.17 -10.98
C LEU A 131 -9.08 -21.34 -9.50
N ALA A 132 -8.83 -20.26 -8.77
CA ALA A 132 -8.57 -20.28 -7.33
C ALA A 132 -9.84 -20.59 -6.49
N SER A 133 -11.02 -20.22 -6.97
CA SER A 133 -12.30 -20.60 -6.35
C SER A 133 -12.67 -22.07 -6.58
N THR A 134 -12.06 -22.72 -7.57
CA THR A 134 -12.35 -24.12 -7.96
C THR A 134 -11.38 -25.15 -7.39
N THR A 135 -10.38 -24.76 -6.58
CA THR A 135 -9.44 -25.71 -5.98
C THR A 135 -10.10 -26.54 -4.87
N GLN A 136 -9.88 -27.86 -4.93
CA GLN A 136 -10.52 -28.94 -4.15
C GLN A 136 -10.13 -29.01 -2.66
N LEU A 137 -9.80 -27.89 -2.03
CA LEU A 137 -9.56 -27.81 -0.58
C LEU A 137 -10.88 -27.43 0.11
N LYS A 138 -11.45 -28.36 0.87
CA LYS A 138 -12.61 -28.05 1.73
C LYS A 138 -12.19 -26.96 2.73
N GLY A 139 -12.76 -25.77 2.61
CA GLY A 139 -12.50 -24.62 3.48
C GLY A 139 -11.47 -23.61 2.98
N ASP A 140 -11.14 -23.62 1.68
CA ASP A 140 -10.23 -22.62 1.09
C ASP A 140 -11.00 -21.36 0.67
N ASP A 141 -10.94 -20.31 1.49
CA ASP A 141 -11.54 -18.99 1.22
C ASP A 141 -10.62 -18.11 0.35
N ILE A 142 -9.93 -18.70 -0.63
CA ILE A 142 -8.96 -17.99 -1.49
C ILE A 142 -9.64 -16.86 -2.27
N ALA A 143 -10.90 -17.05 -2.69
CA ALA A 143 -11.69 -16.00 -3.34
C ALA A 143 -11.94 -14.79 -2.40
N GLU A 144 -12.12 -15.04 -1.10
CA GLU A 144 -12.26 -14.00 -0.07
C GLU A 144 -10.96 -13.24 0.13
N VAL A 145 -9.83 -13.95 0.19
CA VAL A 145 -8.49 -13.35 0.27
C VAL A 145 -8.24 -12.39 -0.91
N PHE A 146 -8.63 -12.76 -2.13
CA PHE A 146 -8.52 -11.87 -3.29
C PHE A 146 -9.46 -10.67 -3.26
N LEU A 147 -10.69 -10.84 -2.74
CA LEU A 147 -11.60 -9.71 -2.52
C LEU A 147 -11.02 -8.71 -1.53
N ILE A 148 -10.38 -9.21 -0.46
CA ILE A 148 -9.73 -8.36 0.53
C ILE A 148 -8.54 -7.61 -0.10
N TYR A 149 -7.73 -8.24 -0.96
CA TYR A 149 -6.64 -7.54 -1.66
C TYR A 149 -7.13 -6.42 -2.57
N ASN A 150 -8.24 -6.65 -3.28
CA ASN A 150 -8.86 -5.61 -4.10
C ASN A 150 -9.37 -4.45 -3.24
N ALA A 151 -10.01 -4.74 -2.10
CA ALA A 151 -10.44 -3.73 -1.13
C ALA A 151 -9.26 -2.91 -0.58
N LEU A 152 -8.17 -3.57 -0.18
CA LEU A 152 -6.93 -2.94 0.29
C LEU A 152 -6.30 -2.04 -0.78
N TYR A 153 -6.24 -2.50 -2.04
CA TYR A 153 -5.74 -1.69 -3.14
C TYR A 153 -6.59 -0.43 -3.34
N LEU A 154 -7.92 -0.56 -3.36
CA LEU A 154 -8.84 0.57 -3.49
C LEU A 154 -8.69 1.57 -2.34
N GLN A 155 -8.60 1.08 -1.09
CA GLN A 155 -8.37 1.92 0.10
C GLN A 155 -7.03 2.67 0.04
N ILE A 156 -5.96 2.01 -0.41
CA ILE A 156 -4.64 2.66 -0.55
C ILE A 156 -4.66 3.69 -1.67
N LYS A 157 -5.28 3.36 -2.81
CA LYS A 157 -5.44 4.28 -3.94
C LYS A 157 -6.23 5.52 -3.52
N ASP A 158 -7.31 5.32 -2.79
CA ASP A 158 -8.15 6.39 -2.26
C ASP A 158 -7.42 7.25 -1.22
N THR A 159 -6.69 6.63 -0.29
CA THR A 159 -5.81 7.33 0.67
C THR A 159 -4.78 8.21 -0.02
N LYS A 160 -4.14 7.70 -1.08
CA LYS A 160 -3.20 8.47 -1.90
C LYS A 160 -3.90 9.62 -2.61
N GLY A 161 -5.10 9.39 -3.15
CA GLY A 161 -5.92 10.42 -3.79
C GLY A 161 -6.26 11.56 -2.84
N HIS A 162 -6.71 11.24 -1.62
CA HIS A 162 -7.02 12.20 -0.57
C HIS A 162 -5.77 13.01 -0.16
N HIS A 163 -4.63 12.34 0.03
CA HIS A 163 -3.37 13.00 0.37
C HIS A 163 -2.95 14.00 -0.72
N ILE A 164 -3.02 13.63 -2.00
CA ILE A 164 -2.70 14.55 -3.11
C ILE A 164 -3.63 15.78 -3.08
N ALA A 165 -4.94 15.56 -2.95
CA ALA A 165 -5.92 16.64 -2.93
C ALA A 165 -5.73 17.61 -1.75
N GLU A 166 -5.43 17.11 -0.55
CA GLU A 166 -5.15 17.96 0.62
C GLU A 166 -3.77 18.63 0.53
N MET A 167 -2.77 17.98 -0.07
CA MET A 167 -1.44 18.56 -0.26
C MET A 167 -1.47 19.78 -1.20
N GLU A 168 -2.28 19.73 -2.26
CA GLU A 168 -2.50 20.87 -3.16
C GLU A 168 -3.10 22.07 -2.41
N LYS A 169 -4.14 21.85 -1.61
CA LYS A 169 -4.78 22.89 -0.77
C LYS A 169 -3.81 23.43 0.29
N LEU A 170 -3.04 22.54 0.92
CA LEU A 170 -2.04 22.91 1.90
C LEU A 170 -0.99 23.83 1.29
N LYS A 171 -0.47 23.50 0.11
CA LYS A 171 0.53 24.32 -0.59
C LYS A 171 0.01 25.74 -0.83
N GLN A 172 -1.21 25.85 -1.36
CA GLN A 172 -1.84 27.15 -1.57
C GLN A 172 -1.97 27.94 -0.26
N THR A 173 -2.44 27.28 0.81
CA THR A 173 -2.63 27.93 2.11
C THR A 173 -1.31 28.32 2.77
N GLN A 174 -0.23 27.55 2.54
CA GLN A 174 1.11 27.88 3.01
C GLN A 174 1.66 29.13 2.32
N ASP A 175 1.43 29.26 1.01
CA ASP A 175 1.80 30.45 0.25
C ASP A 175 1.00 31.67 0.76
N ASP A 176 -0.31 31.53 0.95
CA ASP A 176 -1.17 32.59 1.51
C ASP A 176 -0.74 33.00 2.93
N PHE A 177 -0.37 32.02 3.75
CA PHE A 177 0.13 32.26 5.09
C PHE A 177 1.47 33.01 5.08
N SER A 178 2.40 32.60 4.21
CA SER A 178 3.69 33.28 4.01
C SER A 178 3.49 34.73 3.59
N ASN A 179 2.60 34.98 2.63
CA ASN A 179 2.27 36.33 2.17
C ASN A 179 1.70 37.19 3.30
N SER A 180 0.87 36.59 4.17
CA SER A 180 0.25 37.31 5.30
C SER A 180 1.25 37.71 6.37
N ILE A 181 2.32 36.91 6.54
CA ILE A 181 3.45 37.30 7.40
C ILE A 181 4.13 38.53 6.80
N SER A 182 4.42 38.53 5.49
CA SER A 182 5.04 39.68 4.82
C SER A 182 4.17 40.94 4.88
N ASP A 183 2.86 40.82 4.63
CA ASP A 183 1.92 41.94 4.72
C ASP A 183 1.83 42.52 6.13
N LEU A 184 1.89 41.66 7.16
CA LEU A 184 1.91 42.08 8.55
C LEU A 184 3.22 42.81 8.88
N GLN A 185 4.37 42.29 8.42
CA GLN A 185 5.66 42.95 8.60
C GLN A 185 5.71 44.33 7.93
N GLU A 186 5.21 44.44 6.70
CA GLU A 186 5.13 45.71 5.99
C GLU A 186 4.26 46.71 6.75
N SER A 187 3.10 46.25 7.25
CA SER A 187 2.17 47.11 7.99
C SER A 187 2.74 47.59 9.31
N ILE A 188 3.46 46.73 10.03
CA ILE A 188 4.18 47.11 11.25
C ILE A 188 5.30 48.10 10.91
N ASN A 189 6.12 47.84 9.89
CA ASN A 189 7.18 48.77 9.46
C ASN A 189 6.62 50.14 9.10
N LYS A 190 5.52 50.19 8.32
CA LYS A 190 4.85 51.43 7.97
C LYS A 190 4.39 52.17 9.22
N LEU A 191 3.68 51.48 10.12
CA LEU A 191 3.21 52.04 11.39
C LEU A 191 4.37 52.62 12.22
N LEU A 192 5.50 51.90 12.32
CA LEU A 192 6.68 52.33 13.08
C LEU A 192 7.37 53.56 12.46
N LEU A 193 7.26 53.76 11.14
CA LEU A 193 7.84 54.88 10.41
C LEU A 193 6.95 56.13 10.37
N THR A 194 5.62 55.94 10.30
CA THR A 194 4.69 57.04 9.99
C THR A 194 3.92 57.58 11.19
N LYS A 195 3.76 56.80 12.28
CA LYS A 195 2.93 57.20 13.42
C LYS A 195 3.78 57.80 14.55
N ASN A 196 3.40 59.00 14.99
CA ASN A 196 3.88 59.55 16.27
C ASN A 196 3.04 58.96 17.40
N PHE A 197 3.66 58.12 18.23
CA PHE A 197 3.02 57.46 19.36
C PHE A 197 2.97 58.43 20.54
N ASN A 198 1.76 58.87 20.89
CA ASN A 198 1.58 60.03 21.77
C ASN A 198 1.34 59.62 23.23
N SER A 199 0.74 58.45 23.47
CA SER A 199 0.55 57.91 24.84
C SER A 199 1.67 56.96 25.26
N ASP A 200 1.92 56.85 26.57
CA ASP A 200 2.93 55.92 27.10
C ASP A 200 2.59 54.46 26.82
N LYS A 201 1.30 54.12 26.82
CA LYS A 201 0.82 52.80 26.40
C LYS A 201 1.14 52.54 24.92
N GLU A 202 0.88 53.50 24.04
CA GLU A 202 1.21 53.40 22.61
C GLU A 202 2.72 53.28 22.37
N LYS A 203 3.54 54.04 23.10
CA LYS A 203 5.01 53.95 23.03
C LYS A 203 5.53 52.59 23.51
N LEU A 204 4.90 52.00 24.53
CA LEU A 204 5.24 50.65 24.98
C LEU A 204 4.92 49.62 23.89
N GLY A 205 3.75 49.71 23.26
CA GLY A 205 3.36 48.85 22.15
C GLY A 205 4.28 49.00 20.95
N GLN A 206 4.69 50.23 20.63
CA GLN A 206 5.69 50.50 19.59
C GLN A 206 7.01 49.76 19.87
N ARG A 207 7.53 49.84 21.12
CA ARG A 207 8.76 49.14 21.51
C ARG A 207 8.60 47.63 21.37
N GLN A 208 7.49 47.08 21.86
CA GLN A 208 7.19 45.66 21.76
C GLN A 208 7.08 45.19 20.30
N LEU A 209 6.36 45.92 19.45
CA LEU A 209 6.29 45.62 18.02
C LEU A 209 7.66 45.67 17.34
N ASN A 210 8.49 46.66 17.67
CA ASN A 210 9.85 46.76 17.14
C ASN A 210 10.74 45.59 17.59
N GLU A 211 10.62 45.15 18.85
CA GLU A 211 11.29 43.94 19.34
C GLU A 211 10.83 42.68 18.59
N LEU A 212 9.53 42.54 18.35
CA LEU A 212 8.97 41.41 17.59
C LEU A 212 9.47 41.40 16.14
N MET A 213 9.58 42.57 15.49
CA MET A 213 10.20 42.72 14.17
C MET A 213 11.68 42.29 14.18
N GLY A 214 12.41 42.60 15.25
CA GLY A 214 13.77 42.10 15.45
C GLY A 214 13.87 40.59 15.59
N LYS A 215 12.89 39.95 16.26
CA LYS A 215 12.84 38.50 16.49
C LYS A 215 12.45 37.68 15.25
N ILE A 216 11.57 38.20 14.40
CA ILE A 216 11.13 37.50 13.18
C ILE A 216 12.16 37.57 12.05
N LYS A 217 12.95 38.65 11.99
CA LYS A 217 14.01 38.86 10.99
C LYS A 217 14.98 37.67 10.85
N PRO A 218 15.57 37.10 11.92
CA PRO A 218 16.43 35.94 11.80
C PRO A 218 15.70 34.64 11.43
N ILE A 219 14.39 34.52 11.71
CA ILE A 219 13.60 33.33 11.34
C ILE A 219 13.37 33.30 9.83
N ILE A 220 13.12 34.46 9.22
CA ILE A 220 12.89 34.59 7.78
C ILE A 220 14.21 34.52 6.99
N LEU A 221 15.29 35.14 7.50
CA LEU A 221 16.56 35.30 6.79
C LEU A 221 17.55 34.13 6.94
N LYS A 222 17.37 33.21 7.90
CA LYS A 222 18.29 32.06 8.07
C LYS A 222 17.95 30.91 7.14
N ASP A 223 18.93 30.07 6.81
CA ASP A 223 18.82 28.77 6.13
C ASP A 223 18.04 27.69 6.92
N GLN A 224 17.07 28.08 7.74
CA GLN A 224 16.19 27.12 8.39
C GLN A 224 15.30 26.42 7.36
N PRO A 225 14.95 25.14 7.55
CA PRO A 225 13.97 24.46 6.70
C PRO A 225 12.67 25.28 6.63
N TYR A 226 12.14 25.51 5.43
CA TYR A 226 10.94 26.33 5.18
C TYR A 226 9.77 25.97 6.12
N LYS A 227 9.56 24.67 6.34
CA LYS A 227 8.54 24.10 7.24
C LYS A 227 8.68 24.58 8.69
N SER A 228 9.90 24.69 9.23
CA SER A 228 10.14 25.19 10.59
C SER A 228 9.83 26.69 10.71
N ARG A 229 10.12 27.46 9.65
CA ARG A 229 9.87 28.92 9.62
C ARG A 229 8.39 29.24 9.76
N LEU A 230 7.51 28.49 9.09
CA LEU A 230 6.06 28.70 9.17
C LEU A 230 5.53 28.50 10.59
N PHE A 231 6.00 27.44 11.26
CA PHE A 231 5.62 27.17 12.65
C PHE A 231 6.10 28.27 13.61
N ASP A 232 7.38 28.63 13.52
CA ASP A 232 7.98 29.62 14.43
C ASP A 232 7.42 31.03 14.21
N SER A 233 7.06 31.38 12.97
CA SER A 233 6.44 32.66 12.65
C SER A 233 5.13 32.88 13.40
N LYS A 234 4.32 31.84 13.59
CA LYS A 234 3.09 31.95 14.39
C LYS A 234 3.38 32.20 15.87
N ASN A 235 4.34 31.49 16.45
CA ASN A 235 4.62 31.54 17.89
C ASN A 235 5.44 32.77 18.31
N VAL A 236 6.38 33.21 17.46
CA VAL A 236 7.33 34.29 17.76
C VAL A 236 6.84 35.65 17.30
N PHE A 237 5.93 35.70 16.31
CA PHE A 237 5.51 36.94 15.69
C PHE A 237 4.00 37.16 15.74
N ILE A 238 3.20 36.28 15.14
CA ILE A 238 1.75 36.52 14.98
C ILE A 238 1.02 36.58 16.33
N GLU A 239 1.12 35.53 17.14
CA GLU A 239 0.45 35.49 18.45
C GLU A 239 0.97 36.59 19.39
N PRO A 240 2.28 36.89 19.45
CA PRO A 240 2.78 38.04 20.21
C PRO A 240 2.30 39.41 19.71
N VAL A 241 2.13 39.62 18.40
CA VAL A 241 1.56 40.88 17.87
C VAL A 241 0.12 41.04 18.34
N ILE A 242 -0.69 39.98 18.27
CA ILE A 242 -2.08 39.99 18.79
C ILE A 242 -2.06 40.31 20.28
N LYS A 243 -1.27 39.60 21.09
CA LYS A 243 -1.19 39.84 22.55
C LYS A 243 -0.69 41.24 22.91
N THR A 244 0.18 41.81 22.08
CA THR A 244 0.67 43.18 22.28
C THR A 244 -0.47 44.16 22.04
N LEU A 245 -1.28 43.96 21.00
CA LEU A 245 -2.25 44.93 20.53
C LEU A 245 -3.68 44.74 21.07
N GLU A 246 -4.12 43.53 21.38
CA GLU A 246 -5.47 43.23 21.88
C GLU A 246 -5.85 43.94 23.19
N PRO A 247 -4.94 44.17 24.16
CA PRO A 247 -5.28 44.84 25.44
C PRO A 247 -5.53 46.35 25.34
N TYR A 248 -5.37 46.97 24.17
CA TYR A 248 -5.67 48.38 24.01
C TYR A 248 -7.18 48.56 23.81
N ASP A 249 -7.83 49.27 24.72
CA ASP A 249 -9.21 49.72 24.50
C ASP A 249 -9.24 50.80 23.41
N GLY A 250 -10.17 50.69 22.45
CA GLY A 250 -10.39 51.73 21.43
C GLY A 250 -9.30 51.83 20.34
N ILE A 251 -8.74 50.70 19.90
CA ILE A 251 -7.75 50.69 18.82
C ILE A 251 -8.37 51.20 17.52
N GLU A 252 -7.82 52.31 17.01
CA GLU A 252 -8.24 52.92 15.76
C GLU A 252 -7.09 53.06 14.75
N GLY A 253 -7.45 53.26 13.48
CA GLY A 253 -6.50 53.51 12.38
C GLY A 253 -5.49 52.38 12.18
N ASP A 254 -4.22 52.76 12.00
CA ASP A 254 -3.15 51.84 11.60
C ASP A 254 -2.88 50.70 12.60
N LEU A 255 -3.07 50.93 13.91
CA LEU A 255 -2.92 49.88 14.92
C LEU A 255 -4.01 48.80 14.76
N ARG A 256 -5.24 49.21 14.43
CA ARG A 256 -6.35 48.29 14.19
C ARG A 256 -6.09 47.47 12.93
N ASN A 257 -5.55 48.11 11.90
CA ASN A 257 -5.16 47.44 10.66
C ASN A 257 -4.08 46.36 10.91
N VAL A 258 -3.05 46.67 11.70
CA VAL A 258 -2.02 45.69 12.09
C VAL A 258 -2.64 44.51 12.84
N LEU A 259 -3.52 44.77 13.81
CA LEU A 259 -4.19 43.72 14.57
C LEU A 259 -5.08 42.83 13.67
N LEU A 260 -5.84 43.42 12.74
CA LEU A 260 -6.65 42.68 11.78
C LEU A 260 -5.80 41.78 10.87
N LYS A 261 -4.67 42.29 10.38
CA LYS A 261 -3.73 41.48 9.58
C LYS A 261 -3.08 40.36 10.39
N ALA A 262 -2.83 40.56 11.69
CA ALA A 262 -2.35 39.50 12.56
C ALA A 262 -3.41 38.39 12.77
N TYR A 263 -4.69 38.76 12.92
CA TYR A 263 -5.78 37.78 12.96
C TYR A 263 -5.93 37.03 11.63
N ASP A 264 -5.82 37.71 10.49
CA ASP A 264 -5.85 37.07 9.17
C ASP A 264 -4.72 36.04 9.01
N ALA A 265 -3.49 36.40 9.38
CA ALA A 265 -2.35 35.48 9.37
C ALA A 265 -2.57 34.28 10.30
N ARG A 266 -3.20 34.48 11.47
CA ARG A 266 -3.59 33.39 12.39
C ARG A 266 -4.62 32.44 11.77
N ILE A 267 -5.62 32.98 11.07
CA ILE A 267 -6.63 32.18 10.36
C ILE A 267 -5.95 31.30 9.30
N LYS A 268 -5.08 31.87 8.48
CA LYS A 268 -4.35 31.14 7.43
C LYS A 268 -3.42 30.07 8.00
N TYR A 269 -2.72 30.34 9.11
CA TYR A 269 -1.99 29.31 9.86
C TYR A 269 -2.90 28.15 10.28
N ASN A 270 -4.06 28.45 10.85
CA ASN A 270 -4.99 27.42 11.31
C ASN A 270 -5.53 26.58 10.14
N LEU A 271 -5.76 27.19 8.97
CA LEU A 271 -6.14 26.46 7.75
C LEU A 271 -5.04 25.49 7.31
N CYS A 272 -3.77 25.89 7.34
CA CYS A 272 -2.64 24.96 7.10
C CYS A 272 -2.70 23.76 8.05
N VAL A 273 -2.90 24.00 9.36
CA VAL A 273 -2.98 22.95 10.37
C VAL A 273 -4.18 22.03 10.15
N VAL A 274 -5.32 22.57 9.69
CA VAL A 274 -6.51 21.78 9.34
C VAL A 274 -6.23 20.82 8.19
N HIS A 275 -5.61 21.28 7.10
CA HIS A 275 -5.26 20.39 5.97
C HIS A 275 -4.29 19.29 6.40
N LEU A 276 -3.29 19.62 7.22
CA LEU A 276 -2.36 18.64 7.78
C LEU A 276 -3.06 17.63 8.69
N ARG A 277 -4.02 18.08 9.50
CA ARG A 277 -4.84 17.21 10.34
C ARG A 277 -5.73 16.29 9.52
N ASN A 278 -6.41 16.81 8.49
CA ASN A 278 -7.26 16.02 7.61
C ASN A 278 -6.48 14.85 6.99
N MET A 279 -5.27 15.11 6.49
CA MET A 279 -4.40 14.06 5.95
C MET A 279 -4.06 12.98 6.99
N ILE A 280 -3.73 13.38 8.22
CA ILE A 280 -3.41 12.43 9.30
C ILE A 280 -4.63 11.64 9.74
N ASP A 281 -5.77 12.31 9.92
CA ASP A 281 -7.01 11.67 10.33
C ASP A 281 -7.45 10.65 9.26
N TYR A 282 -7.27 10.97 7.98
CA TYR A 282 -7.54 10.04 6.88
C TYR A 282 -6.61 8.82 6.91
N ILE A 283 -5.30 9.03 7.03
CA ILE A 283 -4.29 7.96 7.09
C ILE A 283 -4.51 7.07 8.32
N THR A 284 -4.83 7.66 9.47
CA THR A 284 -5.04 6.91 10.72
C THR A 284 -6.36 6.14 10.72
N THR A 285 -7.43 6.69 10.14
CA THR A 285 -8.71 5.99 9.99
C THR A 285 -8.57 4.81 9.04
N ASN A 286 -8.05 5.04 7.83
CA ASN A 286 -7.83 3.97 6.86
C ASN A 286 -6.78 2.95 7.36
N GLY A 287 -5.78 3.38 8.13
CA GLY A 287 -4.84 2.46 8.77
C GLY A 287 -5.50 1.44 9.71
N LYS A 288 -6.59 1.80 10.39
CA LYS A 288 -7.37 0.87 11.24
C LYS A 288 -8.14 -0.14 10.40
N GLU A 289 -8.79 0.30 9.34
CA GLU A 289 -9.54 -0.58 8.42
C GLU A 289 -8.60 -1.56 7.71
N ILE A 290 -7.47 -1.06 7.21
CA ILE A 290 -6.40 -1.88 6.63
C ILE A 290 -5.95 -2.94 7.64
N ASN A 291 -5.68 -2.56 8.90
CA ASN A 291 -5.29 -3.52 9.95
C ASN A 291 -6.36 -4.60 10.22
N TYR A 292 -7.64 -4.24 10.18
CA TYR A 292 -8.74 -5.20 10.35
C TYR A 292 -8.77 -6.24 9.22
N GLU A 293 -8.70 -5.79 7.97
CA GLU A 293 -8.70 -6.66 6.79
C GLU A 293 -7.53 -7.65 6.77
N ILE A 294 -6.44 -7.34 7.48
CA ILE A 294 -5.24 -8.19 7.54
C ILE A 294 -5.32 -9.23 8.62
N THR A 295 -5.93 -8.91 9.77
CA THR A 295 -6.27 -9.93 10.76
C THR A 295 -7.12 -10.99 10.08
N ARG A 296 -8.08 -10.56 9.25
CA ARG A 296 -8.90 -11.44 8.43
C ARG A 296 -8.09 -12.22 7.39
N ILE A 297 -7.19 -11.58 6.62
CA ILE A 297 -6.30 -12.32 5.68
C ILE A 297 -5.44 -13.34 6.43
N LYS A 298 -4.87 -13.01 7.60
CA LYS A 298 -4.06 -13.93 8.40
C LYS A 298 -4.85 -15.17 8.78
N GLU A 299 -6.05 -14.99 9.31
CA GLU A 299 -6.96 -16.08 9.68
C GLU A 299 -7.33 -16.94 8.47
N LEU A 300 -7.67 -16.31 7.33
CA LEU A 300 -8.03 -17.02 6.10
C LEU A 300 -6.84 -17.74 5.44
N THR A 301 -5.60 -17.28 5.67
CA THR A 301 -4.38 -17.82 5.03
C THR A 301 -3.57 -18.76 5.92
N GLU A 302 -3.92 -18.93 7.20
CA GLU A 302 -3.30 -19.90 8.11
C GLU A 302 -3.28 -21.34 7.56
N PRO A 303 -4.39 -21.88 7.01
CA PRO A 303 -4.40 -23.24 6.45
C PRO A 303 -3.47 -23.39 5.24
N LEU A 304 -3.41 -22.36 4.41
CA LEU A 304 -2.54 -22.27 3.25
C LEU A 304 -1.06 -22.23 3.66
N GLU A 305 -0.68 -21.39 4.63
CA GLU A 305 0.71 -21.33 5.12
C GLU A 305 1.16 -22.68 5.68
N ALA A 306 0.27 -23.40 6.39
CA ALA A 306 0.53 -24.74 6.88
C ALA A 306 0.70 -25.76 5.76
N TYR A 307 -0.04 -25.62 4.65
CA TYR A 307 0.10 -26.45 3.45
C TYR A 307 1.42 -26.18 2.73
N ILE A 308 1.78 -24.91 2.53
CA ILE A 308 3.05 -24.52 1.86
C ILE A 308 4.27 -25.05 2.62
N LYS A 309 4.25 -25.02 3.96
CA LYS A 309 5.33 -25.58 4.78
C LYS A 309 5.51 -27.09 4.60
N LYS A 310 4.49 -27.81 4.13
CA LYS A 310 4.51 -29.26 3.87
C LYS A 310 4.93 -29.62 2.45
N LEU A 311 5.01 -28.65 1.53
CA LEU A 311 5.49 -28.90 0.17
C LEU A 311 6.98 -29.25 0.19
N PRO A 312 7.43 -30.23 -0.62
CA PRO A 312 8.85 -30.54 -0.76
C PRO A 312 9.60 -29.33 -1.32
N LYS A 313 10.78 -29.05 -0.74
CA LYS A 313 11.64 -27.91 -1.10
C LYS A 313 12.17 -27.99 -2.52
#